data_AF-A0A9E3GUZ9-F1
#
_entry.id   AF-A0A9E3GUZ9-F1
#
_cell.length_a   1.000
_cell.length_b   1.000
_cell.length_c   1.000
_cell.angle_alpha   90.00
_cell.angle_beta   90.00
_cell.angle_gamma   90.00
#
_symmetry.space_group_name_H-M   'P 1'
#
loop_
_entity.id
_entity.type
_entity.pdbx_description
1 polymer ?
#
loop_
_entity_poly.entity_id
_entity_poly.type
_entity_poly.pdbx_seq_one_letter_code
_entity_poly.pdbx_strand_id
1 'polypeptide(L)'
;MVDESGIHLRFAALDPVLDERGRRRFAAAEARTAGRGGIAAVARITGLARSMIGRGLAELRGTMSDAVAPGRTRRPGGGRKKLTDTDATLLADLQGLVEPATRGDPQAPLLWTSRGLRNLTTALQAMGHRVCHNVVANLLRQLEYSLQSNRKTREGTNNPDRDAQFDHISTEVKAALAAGQPAISVDTKKKELVGDFKNAGRELRPKGQPEPVRVHDFKIPELGRAVPYGVYDIAGNTGWVSVGIDHDTASFAVNAIRRWWQTMGRARYPEARSLLITADCGGSNGARVRLRKRELQVLADELGFPITVCHLPPGTSKWNKIEHRLFSFITQNWRGKPLVSYQTIVQLIAATTTRTGLNVKCEVDAASYPAGIKVSDDDMATLNLTPHEFHGEWNYTIAPKLTE
;
A
#
# COMPACT_ATOMS: atom_id res chain seq x y z
N MET A 1 -26.08 54.71 42.57
CA MET A 1 -25.24 53.73 43.32
C MET A 1 -24.93 52.59 42.38
N VAL A 2 -23.71 52.04 42.36
CA VAL A 2 -23.39 50.91 41.46
C VAL A 2 -24.12 49.66 41.96
N ASP A 3 -24.83 48.97 41.08
CA ASP A 3 -25.52 47.71 41.37
C ASP A 3 -24.50 46.55 41.49
N GLU A 4 -23.83 46.48 42.64
CA GLU A 4 -22.77 45.48 42.85
C GLU A 4 -23.31 44.04 42.84
N SER A 5 -24.51 43.82 43.40
CA SER A 5 -25.16 42.50 43.44
C SER A 5 -25.57 42.01 42.05
N GLY A 6 -26.13 42.88 41.20
CA GLY A 6 -26.51 42.50 39.84
C GLY A 6 -25.31 42.23 38.94
N ILE A 7 -24.22 43.00 39.08
CA ILE A 7 -22.96 42.74 38.36
C ILE A 7 -22.37 41.39 38.76
N HIS A 8 -22.36 41.06 40.06
CA HIS A 8 -21.87 39.78 40.56
C HIS A 8 -22.66 38.61 39.98
N LEU A 9 -24.00 38.69 39.99
CA LEU A 9 -24.86 37.63 39.51
C LEU A 9 -24.70 37.38 38.00
N ARG A 10 -24.60 38.45 37.20
CA ARG A 10 -24.32 38.34 35.76
C ARG A 10 -22.93 37.79 35.47
N PHE A 11 -21.90 38.21 36.21
CA PHE A 11 -20.54 37.71 36.03
C PHE A 11 -20.43 36.23 36.39
N ALA A 12 -20.95 35.81 37.54
CA ALA A 12 -20.92 34.42 38.00
C ALA A 12 -21.63 33.47 37.03
N ALA A 13 -22.72 33.91 36.39
CA ALA A 13 -23.45 33.12 35.40
C ALA A 13 -22.66 32.90 34.10
N LEU A 14 -21.80 33.86 33.71
CA LEU A 14 -21.08 33.82 32.43
C LEU A 14 -19.62 33.40 32.56
N ASP A 15 -18.98 33.59 33.72
CA ASP A 15 -17.56 33.29 33.92
C ASP A 15 -17.14 31.86 33.50
N PRO A 16 -17.94 30.79 33.74
CA PRO A 16 -17.58 29.44 33.32
C PRO A 16 -17.48 29.24 31.80
N VAL A 17 -18.16 30.07 31.01
CA VAL A 17 -18.27 29.94 29.55
C VAL A 17 -17.50 31.02 28.78
N LEU A 18 -16.95 32.01 29.48
CA LEU A 18 -16.19 33.10 28.86
C LEU A 18 -14.68 32.80 28.82
N ASP A 19 -14.07 33.00 27.65
CA ASP A 19 -12.62 33.04 27.53
C ASP A 19 -12.03 34.35 28.10
N GLU A 20 -10.71 34.50 28.11
CA GLU A 20 -10.05 35.71 28.65
C GLU A 20 -10.54 37.00 27.96
N ARG A 21 -10.83 36.94 26.66
CA ARG A 21 -11.36 38.06 25.88
C ARG A 21 -12.81 38.37 26.27
N GLY A 22 -13.64 37.34 26.42
CA GLY A 22 -15.03 37.44 26.84
C GLY A 22 -15.15 38.09 28.21
N ARG A 23 -14.35 37.65 29.18
CA ARG A 23 -14.31 38.23 30.54
C ARG A 23 -13.89 39.70 30.54
N ARG A 24 -12.86 40.03 29.75
CA ARG A 24 -12.40 41.42 29.61
C ARG A 24 -13.48 42.34 29.02
N ARG A 25 -14.18 41.89 27.98
CA ARG A 25 -15.25 42.68 27.34
C ARG A 25 -16.49 42.82 28.23
N PHE A 26 -16.88 41.74 28.91
CA PHE A 26 -17.99 41.77 29.87
C PHE A 26 -17.72 42.79 30.99
N ALA A 27 -16.55 42.70 31.63
CA ALA A 27 -16.19 43.61 32.71
C ALA A 27 -16.07 45.08 32.24
N ALA A 28 -15.61 45.31 31.01
CA ALA A 28 -15.58 46.65 30.43
C ALA A 28 -16.99 47.20 30.15
N ALA A 29 -17.93 46.36 29.71
CA ALA A 29 -19.32 46.77 29.49
C ALA A 29 -20.00 47.16 30.80
N GLU A 30 -19.86 46.35 31.85
CA GLU A 30 -20.40 46.65 33.18
C GLU A 30 -19.76 47.92 33.77
N ALA A 31 -18.44 48.10 33.61
CA ALA A 31 -17.74 49.28 34.09
C ALA A 31 -18.17 50.56 33.35
N ARG A 32 -18.52 50.46 32.06
CA ARG A 32 -19.07 51.57 31.26
C ARG A 32 -20.46 51.95 31.74
N THR A 33 -21.33 50.97 31.96
CA THR A 33 -22.71 51.19 32.42
C THR A 33 -22.75 51.76 33.84
N ALA A 34 -21.85 51.32 34.73
CA ALA A 34 -21.77 51.80 36.10
C ALA A 34 -21.26 53.25 36.26
N GLY A 35 -20.69 53.85 35.21
CA GLY A 35 -20.27 55.25 35.23
C GLY A 35 -19.09 55.56 36.18
N ARG A 36 -19.16 56.69 36.90
CA ARG A 36 -18.06 57.14 37.79
C ARG A 36 -17.85 56.15 38.92
N GLY A 37 -16.65 55.59 39.03
CA GLY A 37 -16.30 54.54 40.00
C GLY A 37 -16.54 53.11 39.52
N GLY A 38 -17.13 52.92 38.32
CA GLY A 38 -17.46 51.61 37.76
C GLY A 38 -16.27 50.66 37.63
N ILE A 39 -15.10 51.15 37.21
CA ILE A 39 -13.87 50.32 37.12
C ILE A 39 -13.47 49.74 38.48
N ALA A 40 -13.57 50.55 39.55
CA ALA A 40 -13.19 50.11 40.90
C ALA A 40 -14.21 49.12 41.48
N ALA A 41 -15.50 49.33 41.21
CA ALA A 41 -16.56 48.43 41.64
C ALA A 41 -16.46 47.07 40.90
N VAL A 42 -16.37 47.09 39.57
CA VAL A 42 -16.27 45.85 38.76
C VAL A 42 -15.00 45.07 39.09
N ALA A 43 -13.85 45.74 39.26
CA ALA A 43 -12.62 45.05 39.66
C ALA A 43 -12.75 44.32 41.01
N ARG A 44 -13.48 44.91 41.96
CA ARG A 44 -13.73 44.32 43.27
C ARG A 44 -14.64 43.10 43.16
N ILE A 45 -15.65 43.16 42.29
CA ILE A 45 -16.68 42.12 42.12
C ILE A 45 -16.13 40.93 41.31
N THR A 46 -15.42 41.19 40.22
CA THR A 46 -14.98 40.14 39.29
C THR A 46 -13.57 39.63 39.57
N GLY A 47 -12.82 40.29 40.47
CA GLY A 47 -11.41 39.99 40.75
C GLY A 47 -10.46 40.34 39.60
N LEU A 48 -10.94 41.00 38.53
CA LEU A 48 -10.12 41.35 37.38
C LEU A 48 -9.30 42.61 37.66
N ALA A 49 -8.05 42.62 37.16
CA ALA A 49 -7.18 43.79 37.29
C ALA A 49 -7.80 45.02 36.62
N ARG A 50 -7.73 46.19 37.29
CA ARG A 50 -8.24 47.46 36.75
C ARG A 50 -7.66 47.80 35.37
N SER A 51 -6.40 47.41 35.12
CA SER A 51 -5.73 47.57 33.82
C SER A 51 -6.33 46.69 32.71
N MET A 52 -6.89 45.52 33.05
CA MET A 52 -7.61 44.67 32.10
C MET A 52 -8.97 45.29 31.72
N ILE A 53 -9.72 45.80 32.71
CA ILE A 53 -10.99 46.50 32.48
C ILE A 53 -10.75 47.77 31.65
N GLY A 54 -9.68 48.52 31.96
CA GLY A 54 -9.26 49.70 31.19
C GLY A 54 -8.94 49.38 29.72
N ARG A 55 -8.24 48.26 29.45
CA ARG A 55 -8.00 47.77 28.09
C ARG A 55 -9.30 47.40 27.37
N GLY A 56 -10.22 46.70 28.04
CA GLY A 56 -11.53 46.38 27.48
C GLY A 56 -12.37 47.63 27.17
N LEU A 57 -12.29 48.68 27.99
CA LEU A 57 -12.95 49.97 27.70
C LEU A 57 -12.34 50.66 26.47
N ALA A 58 -11.02 50.60 26.31
CA ALA A 58 -10.35 51.13 25.12
C ALA A 58 -10.69 50.33 23.85
N GLU A 59 -10.91 49.02 23.97
CA GLU A 59 -11.42 48.15 22.89
C GLU A 59 -12.87 48.52 22.53
N LEU A 60 -13.76 48.68 23.51
CA LEU A 60 -15.17 49.08 23.28
C LEU A 60 -15.33 50.49 22.70
N ARG A 61 -14.37 51.39 22.94
CA ARG A 61 -14.36 52.75 22.37
C ARG A 61 -13.77 52.81 20.95
N GLY A 62 -13.26 51.70 20.42
CA GLY A 62 -12.58 51.67 19.11
C GLY A 62 -11.18 52.31 19.12
N THR A 63 -10.68 52.75 20.28
CA THR A 63 -9.33 53.35 20.44
C THR A 63 -8.19 52.33 20.38
N MET A 64 -8.50 51.03 20.51
CA MET A 64 -7.56 49.95 20.23
C MET A 64 -8.14 49.08 19.11
N SER A 65 -7.37 48.90 18.02
CA SER A 65 -7.74 47.99 16.95
C SER A 65 -7.88 46.56 17.47
N ASP A 66 -9.08 46.01 17.28
CA ASP A 66 -9.50 44.68 17.71
C ASP A 66 -9.34 43.64 16.59
N ALA A 67 -8.28 43.79 15.79
CA ALA A 67 -7.94 42.91 14.67
C ALA A 67 -7.43 41.55 15.16
N VAL A 68 -8.29 40.81 15.86
CA VAL A 68 -8.10 39.40 16.21
C VAL A 68 -9.20 38.63 15.50
N ALA A 69 -8.80 37.86 14.49
CA ALA A 69 -9.71 37.05 13.66
C ALA A 69 -10.67 36.19 14.52
N PRO A 70 -11.90 35.91 14.04
CA PRO A 70 -12.84 35.04 14.73
C PRO A 70 -12.17 33.72 15.13
N GLY A 71 -12.26 33.33 16.40
CA GLY A 71 -11.66 32.10 16.94
C GLY A 71 -10.24 32.21 17.51
N ARG A 72 -9.60 33.40 17.51
CA ARG A 72 -8.34 33.62 18.24
C ARG A 72 -8.56 34.43 19.52
N THR A 73 -8.02 33.94 20.63
CA THR A 73 -7.99 34.68 21.91
C THR A 73 -6.81 35.65 21.99
N ARG A 74 -5.73 35.42 21.21
CA ARG A 74 -4.50 36.25 21.21
C ARG A 74 -4.21 36.87 19.84
N ARG A 75 -3.60 38.06 19.88
CA ARG A 75 -3.08 38.77 18.70
C ARG A 75 -2.05 37.91 17.93
N PRO A 76 -1.87 38.12 16.62
CA PRO A 76 -0.73 37.58 15.89
C PRO A 76 0.58 37.86 16.63
N GLY A 77 1.44 36.85 16.79
CA GLY A 77 2.70 36.95 17.54
C GLY A 77 2.61 36.73 19.07
N GLY A 78 1.42 36.63 19.66
CA GLY A 78 1.23 36.44 21.11
C GLY A 78 1.43 35.01 21.65
N GLY A 79 2.09 34.14 20.89
CA GLY A 79 2.33 32.73 21.21
C GLY A 79 3.79 32.45 21.58
N ARG A 80 4.08 31.23 22.04
CA ARG A 80 5.46 30.76 22.25
C ARG A 80 6.22 30.83 20.91
N LYS A 81 7.39 31.50 20.90
CA LYS A 81 8.25 31.59 19.71
C LYS A 81 8.60 30.19 19.19
N LYS A 82 8.74 30.03 17.87
CA LYS A 82 9.13 28.73 17.31
C LYS A 82 10.53 28.40 17.77
N LEU A 83 10.83 27.12 17.96
CA LEU A 83 12.15 26.70 18.42
C LEU A 83 13.26 27.12 17.43
N THR A 84 12.95 27.16 16.14
CA THR A 84 13.80 27.70 15.06
C THR A 84 14.14 29.17 15.21
N ASP A 85 13.31 29.95 15.92
CA ASP A 85 13.55 31.38 16.16
C ASP A 85 14.44 31.60 17.40
N THR A 86 14.59 30.57 18.24
CA THR A 86 15.39 30.59 19.48
C THR A 86 16.66 29.77 19.39
N ASP A 87 16.74 28.83 18.45
CA ASP A 87 17.86 27.93 18.18
C ASP A 87 18.17 28.01 16.69
N ALA A 88 19.13 28.88 16.35
CA ALA A 88 19.42 29.28 14.98
C ALA A 88 20.14 28.19 14.17
N THR A 89 20.87 27.28 14.83
CA THR A 89 21.64 26.24 14.14
C THR A 89 20.86 24.94 13.96
N LEU A 90 19.81 24.71 14.77
CA LEU A 90 18.98 23.50 14.74
C LEU A 90 18.53 23.04 13.34
N LEU A 91 18.13 23.96 12.47
CA LEU A 91 17.63 23.61 11.14
C LEU A 91 18.78 23.18 10.21
N ALA A 92 19.93 23.85 10.29
CA ALA A 92 21.14 23.50 9.55
C ALA A 92 21.75 22.18 10.07
N ASP A 93 21.78 21.98 11.39
CA ASP A 93 22.27 20.76 12.03
C ASP A 93 21.38 19.56 11.70
N LEU A 94 20.05 19.74 11.67
CA LEU A 94 19.12 18.71 11.18
C LEU A 94 19.36 18.39 9.69
N GLN A 95 19.57 19.39 8.85
CA GLN A 95 19.87 19.19 7.42
C GLN A 95 21.19 18.43 7.24
N GLY A 96 22.24 18.79 7.99
CA GLY A 96 23.54 18.11 7.99
C GLY A 96 23.49 16.65 8.48
N LEU A 97 22.52 16.28 9.32
CA LEU A 97 22.27 14.87 9.68
C LEU A 97 21.54 14.08 8.58
N VAL A 98 20.90 14.75 7.63
CA VAL A 98 20.07 14.14 6.58
C VAL A 98 20.76 14.14 5.20
N GLU A 99 21.57 15.16 4.89
CA GLU A 99 22.21 15.36 3.57
C GLU A 99 23.34 14.38 3.21
N PRO A 100 24.35 14.11 4.07
CA PRO A 100 25.39 13.09 3.82
C PRO A 100 24.76 11.70 3.59
N ALA A 101 23.57 11.50 4.15
CA ALA A 101 22.76 10.31 4.05
C ALA A 101 22.03 10.18 2.69
N THR A 102 22.01 11.21 1.84
CA THR A 102 21.38 11.17 0.51
C THR A 102 22.33 10.67 -0.58
N ARG A 103 23.66 10.70 -0.32
CA ARG A 103 24.72 10.24 -1.26
C ARG A 103 25.58 9.06 -0.78
N GLY A 104 25.39 8.55 0.43
CA GLY A 104 26.05 7.31 0.88
C GLY A 104 27.52 7.49 1.29
N ASP A 105 27.81 8.55 2.06
CA ASP A 105 29.14 8.76 2.65
C ASP A 105 29.38 7.77 3.82
N PRO A 106 30.41 6.88 3.75
CA PRO A 106 30.71 5.93 4.81
C PRO A 106 31.25 6.56 6.11
N GLN A 107 31.65 7.83 6.11
CA GLN A 107 32.14 8.54 7.31
C GLN A 107 31.04 9.31 8.08
N ALA A 108 29.78 9.23 7.65
CA ALA A 108 28.69 9.91 8.33
C ALA A 108 28.44 9.33 9.75
N PRO A 109 28.18 10.16 10.78
CA PRO A 109 27.94 9.70 12.16
C PRO A 109 26.74 8.75 12.32
N LEU A 110 25.82 8.72 11.35
CA LEU A 110 24.64 7.85 11.32
C LEU A 110 24.69 6.93 10.10
N LEU A 111 24.94 5.63 10.34
CA LEU A 111 24.86 4.58 9.33
C LEU A 111 23.43 4.44 8.77
N TRP A 112 23.33 3.98 7.51
CA TRP A 112 22.11 3.86 6.68
C TRP A 112 20.88 3.24 7.39
N THR A 113 21.08 2.40 8.40
CA THR A 113 20.05 1.62 9.08
C THR A 113 19.32 2.34 10.22
N SER A 114 19.70 3.57 10.60
CA SER A 114 19.26 4.21 11.86
C SER A 114 18.41 5.48 11.71
N ARG A 115 17.70 5.70 10.59
CA ARG A 115 16.95 6.96 10.31
C ARG A 115 15.54 7.07 10.94
N GLY A 116 15.40 6.67 12.19
CA GLY A 116 14.16 6.94 12.94
C GLY A 116 14.12 8.39 13.46
N LEU A 117 12.92 8.98 13.56
CA LEU A 117 12.73 10.31 14.19
C LEU A 117 13.36 10.38 15.59
N ARG A 118 13.34 9.25 16.32
CA ARG A 118 13.95 9.12 17.65
C ARG A 118 15.47 9.18 17.61
N ASN A 119 16.11 8.59 16.60
CA ASN A 119 17.57 8.62 16.46
C ASN A 119 18.05 10.01 16.01
N LEU A 120 17.31 10.67 15.11
CA LEU A 120 17.56 12.07 14.77
C LEU A 120 17.38 12.99 16.00
N THR A 121 16.40 12.71 16.85
CA THR A 121 16.22 13.43 18.12
C THR A 121 17.43 13.23 19.03
N THR A 122 17.89 11.98 19.23
CA THR A 122 19.06 11.68 20.07
C THR A 122 20.33 12.36 19.53
N ALA A 123 20.54 12.33 18.22
CA ALA A 123 21.70 12.99 17.58
C ALA A 123 21.67 14.51 17.78
N LEU A 124 20.52 15.16 17.55
CA LEU A 124 20.37 16.59 17.82
C LEU A 124 20.50 16.94 19.30
N GLN A 125 20.02 16.08 20.20
CA GLN A 125 20.23 16.26 21.64
C GLN A 125 21.70 16.15 22.04
N ALA A 126 22.46 15.23 21.42
CA ALA A 126 23.90 15.11 21.63
C ALA A 126 24.67 16.35 21.12
N MET A 127 24.14 17.04 20.10
CA MET A 127 24.63 18.33 19.60
C MET A 127 24.17 19.53 20.44
N GLY A 128 23.40 19.31 21.52
CA GLY A 128 22.98 20.35 22.47
C GLY A 128 21.57 20.90 22.24
N HIS A 129 20.84 20.42 21.23
CA HIS A 129 19.49 20.92 20.93
C HIS A 129 18.43 20.32 21.86
N ARG A 130 17.56 21.18 22.40
CA ARG A 130 16.41 20.76 23.23
C ARG A 130 15.19 20.45 22.37
N VAL A 131 15.24 19.34 21.65
CA VAL A 131 14.19 18.89 20.73
C VAL A 131 13.53 17.58 21.14
N CYS A 132 12.30 17.37 20.67
CA CYS A 132 11.61 16.09 20.72
C CYS A 132 11.23 15.63 19.31
N HIS A 133 10.92 14.35 19.14
CA HIS A 133 10.60 13.73 17.84
C HIS A 133 9.48 14.44 17.05
N ASN A 134 8.51 15.06 17.73
CA ASN A 134 7.45 15.84 17.06
C ASN A 134 7.98 17.15 16.47
N VAL A 135 8.94 17.81 17.14
CA VAL A 135 9.61 18.99 16.60
C VAL A 135 10.46 18.59 15.39
N VAL A 136 11.23 17.50 15.50
CA VAL A 136 12.02 16.96 14.38
C VAL A 136 11.14 16.62 13.17
N ALA A 137 9.99 15.97 13.38
CA ALA A 137 9.05 15.65 12.30
C ALA A 137 8.43 16.89 11.63
N ASN A 138 8.24 17.98 12.38
CA ASN A 138 7.76 19.25 11.83
C ASN A 138 8.86 19.96 11.03
N LEU A 139 10.11 19.93 11.52
CA LEU A 139 11.25 20.53 10.84
C LEU A 139 11.59 19.79 9.55
N LEU A 140 11.54 18.46 9.53
CA LEU A 140 11.69 17.67 8.31
C LEU A 140 10.64 18.03 7.26
N ARG A 141 9.37 18.24 7.68
CA ARG A 141 8.31 18.70 6.78
C ARG A 141 8.55 20.12 6.27
N GLN A 142 9.10 21.01 7.10
CA GLN A 142 9.49 22.37 6.69
C GLN A 142 10.64 22.35 5.68
N LEU A 143 11.55 21.39 5.80
CA LEU A 143 12.63 21.11 4.86
C LEU A 143 12.18 20.27 3.65
N GLU A 144 10.87 20.09 3.44
CA GLU A 144 10.27 19.31 2.36
C GLU A 144 10.66 17.81 2.31
N TYR A 145 11.23 17.27 3.39
CA TYR A 145 11.44 15.83 3.54
C TYR A 145 10.14 15.13 3.91
N SER A 146 9.93 13.97 3.29
CA SER A 146 8.82 13.08 3.58
C SER A 146 9.27 11.63 3.55
N LEU A 147 8.50 10.75 4.19
CA LEU A 147 8.74 9.31 4.11
C LEU A 147 8.43 8.84 2.69
N GLN A 148 9.47 8.52 1.93
CA GLN A 148 9.35 7.96 0.60
C GLN A 148 9.49 6.44 0.66
N SER A 149 8.54 5.72 0.06
CA SER A 149 8.73 4.30 -0.25
C SER A 149 9.56 4.17 -1.51
N ASN A 150 10.46 3.19 -1.58
CA ASN A 150 11.18 2.88 -2.80
C ASN A 150 10.20 2.60 -3.95
N ARG A 151 10.24 3.41 -5.01
CA ARG A 151 9.46 3.21 -6.23
C ARG A 151 10.35 2.53 -7.27
N LYS A 152 9.95 1.37 -7.77
CA LYS A 152 10.64 0.67 -8.87
C LYS A 152 10.37 1.42 -10.18
N THR A 153 11.11 2.49 -10.48
CA THR A 153 10.96 3.29 -11.71
C THR A 153 12.05 3.04 -12.74
N ARG A 154 13.13 2.36 -12.37
CA ARG A 154 14.22 2.00 -13.27
C ARG A 154 13.93 0.64 -13.88
N GLU A 155 13.11 0.61 -14.93
CA GLU A 155 13.04 -0.53 -15.84
C GLU A 155 14.22 -0.45 -16.81
N GLY A 156 14.73 -1.61 -17.25
CA GLY A 156 15.83 -1.69 -18.22
C GLY A 156 15.49 -1.02 -19.55
N THR A 157 16.49 -0.89 -20.42
CA THR A 157 16.44 -0.27 -21.77
C THR A 157 15.05 -0.33 -22.41
N ASN A 158 14.49 0.85 -22.77
CA ASN A 158 13.25 0.98 -23.53
C ASN A 158 13.30 0.05 -24.74
N ASN A 159 12.59 -1.08 -24.67
CA ASN A 159 12.43 -1.97 -25.81
C ASN A 159 11.48 -1.26 -26.79
N PRO A 160 11.92 -0.94 -28.02
CA PRO A 160 11.10 -0.21 -29.00
C PRO A 160 9.73 -0.86 -29.24
N ASP A 161 9.64 -2.17 -29.10
CA ASP A 161 8.44 -2.95 -29.43
C ASP A 161 7.54 -3.25 -28.23
N ARG A 162 7.85 -2.67 -27.05
CA ARG A 162 7.07 -2.92 -25.83
C ARG A 162 5.59 -2.57 -26.03
N ASP A 163 5.32 -1.39 -26.57
CA ASP A 163 3.97 -0.88 -26.72
C ASP A 163 3.22 -1.67 -27.83
N ALA A 164 3.91 -2.01 -28.92
CA ALA A 164 3.38 -2.88 -29.97
C ALA A 164 2.99 -4.28 -29.45
N GLN A 165 3.79 -4.87 -28.55
CA GLN A 165 3.45 -6.14 -27.91
C GLN A 165 2.22 -6.02 -27.00
N PHE A 166 2.06 -4.90 -26.28
CA PHE A 166 0.84 -4.67 -25.50
C PHE A 166 -0.40 -4.52 -26.38
N ASP A 167 -0.27 -3.83 -27.52
CA ASP A 167 -1.36 -3.68 -28.48
C ASP A 167 -1.74 -5.01 -29.14
N HIS A 168 -0.75 -5.85 -29.46
CA HIS A 168 -0.97 -7.21 -29.95
C HIS A 168 -1.73 -8.05 -28.92
N ILE A 169 -1.25 -8.13 -27.67
CA ILE A 169 -1.93 -8.84 -26.58
C ILE A 169 -3.36 -8.32 -26.39
N SER A 170 -3.55 -7.00 -26.42
CA SER A 170 -4.86 -6.36 -26.28
C SER A 170 -5.81 -6.77 -27.40
N THR A 171 -5.30 -6.87 -28.63
CA THR A 171 -6.04 -7.30 -29.82
C THR A 171 -6.46 -8.76 -29.73
N GLU A 172 -5.53 -9.66 -29.41
CA GLU A 172 -5.79 -11.10 -29.21
C GLU A 172 -6.83 -11.33 -28.10
N VAL A 173 -6.69 -10.64 -26.96
CA VAL A 173 -7.65 -10.74 -25.85
C VAL A 173 -9.03 -10.25 -26.29
N LYS A 174 -9.12 -9.11 -26.98
CA LYS A 174 -10.42 -8.61 -27.47
C LYS A 174 -11.07 -9.58 -28.46
N ALA A 175 -10.29 -10.16 -29.36
CA ALA A 175 -10.78 -11.14 -30.33
C ALA A 175 -11.30 -12.41 -29.65
N ALA A 176 -10.54 -12.98 -28.71
CA ALA A 176 -10.97 -14.15 -27.94
C ALA A 176 -12.26 -13.88 -27.17
N LEU A 177 -12.35 -12.73 -26.48
CA LEU A 177 -13.54 -12.35 -25.73
C LEU A 177 -14.76 -12.13 -26.64
N ALA A 178 -14.58 -11.49 -27.79
CA ALA A 178 -15.66 -11.27 -28.76
C ALA A 178 -16.16 -12.60 -29.35
N ALA A 179 -15.29 -13.59 -29.52
CA ALA A 179 -15.62 -14.95 -29.97
C ALA A 179 -16.15 -15.86 -28.84
N GLY A 180 -16.35 -15.34 -27.63
CA GLY A 180 -16.80 -16.12 -26.47
C GLY A 180 -15.78 -17.16 -25.98
N GLN A 181 -14.52 -17.03 -26.38
CA GLN A 181 -13.45 -17.94 -26.02
C GLN A 181 -12.78 -17.52 -24.70
N PRO A 182 -12.30 -18.47 -23.89
CA PRO A 182 -11.60 -18.16 -22.65
C PRO A 182 -10.29 -17.40 -22.92
N ALA A 183 -10.11 -16.28 -22.20
CA ALA A 183 -8.86 -15.54 -22.14
C ALA A 183 -8.42 -15.41 -20.67
N ILE A 184 -7.26 -15.98 -20.33
CA ILE A 184 -6.74 -16.03 -18.97
C ILE A 184 -5.40 -15.30 -18.84
N SER A 185 -5.20 -14.70 -17.67
CA SER A 185 -3.92 -14.12 -17.27
C SER A 185 -3.34 -14.95 -16.13
N VAL A 186 -2.11 -15.42 -16.30
CA VAL A 186 -1.47 -16.36 -15.36
C VAL A 186 -0.15 -15.80 -14.85
N ASP A 187 0.16 -16.11 -13.59
CA ASP A 187 1.43 -15.73 -12.96
C ASP A 187 1.64 -16.51 -11.66
N THR A 188 2.89 -16.57 -11.18
CA THR A 188 3.22 -17.10 -9.86
C THR A 188 3.39 -15.96 -8.86
N LYS A 189 2.61 -15.99 -7.77
CA LYS A 189 2.82 -15.06 -6.65
C LYS A 189 4.12 -15.43 -5.93
N LYS A 190 4.77 -14.43 -5.32
CA LYS A 190 5.91 -14.62 -4.42
C LYS A 190 5.67 -15.81 -3.48
N LYS A 191 6.67 -16.68 -3.37
CA LYS A 191 6.67 -17.81 -2.44
C LYS A 191 6.60 -17.30 -1.01
N GLU A 192 5.68 -17.85 -0.23
CA GLU A 192 5.45 -17.48 1.16
C GLU A 192 5.98 -18.56 2.11
N LEU A 193 6.53 -18.13 3.24
CA LEU A 193 6.91 -19.04 4.32
C LEU A 193 5.65 -19.44 5.09
N VAL A 194 5.47 -20.75 5.32
CA VAL A 194 4.34 -21.26 6.11
C VAL A 194 4.77 -21.31 7.58
N GLY A 195 4.06 -20.59 8.43
CA GLY A 195 4.34 -20.46 9.85
C GLY A 195 3.89 -19.13 10.43
N ASP A 196 4.16 -18.94 11.72
CA ASP A 196 3.92 -17.75 12.51
C ASP A 196 4.94 -16.63 12.21
N PHE A 197 5.09 -16.30 10.93
CA PHE A 197 6.00 -15.24 10.46
C PHE A 197 5.31 -13.88 10.38
N LYS A 198 6.12 -12.83 10.47
CA LYS A 198 5.63 -11.46 10.36
C LYS A 198 5.22 -11.15 8.92
N ASN A 199 3.92 -10.99 8.69
CA ASN A 199 3.40 -10.47 7.44
C ASN A 199 3.23 -8.94 7.50
N ALA A 200 3.47 -8.25 6.38
CA ALA A 200 3.33 -6.80 6.32
C ALA A 200 1.85 -6.38 6.42
N GLY A 201 1.56 -5.37 7.23
CA GLY A 201 0.20 -4.86 7.44
C GLY A 201 -0.13 -4.70 8.92
N ARG A 202 -1.39 -4.33 9.19
CA ARG A 202 -1.95 -4.22 10.54
C ARG A 202 -3.39 -4.69 10.51
N GLU A 203 -3.79 -5.38 11.57
CA GLU A 203 -5.16 -5.80 11.79
C GLU A 203 -5.72 -5.16 13.05
N LEU A 204 -7.05 -5.00 13.09
CA LEU A 204 -7.74 -4.58 14.29
C LEU A 204 -7.72 -5.73 15.29
N ARG A 205 -7.17 -5.46 16.48
CA ARG A 205 -7.12 -6.38 17.62
C ARG A 205 -7.36 -5.63 18.92
N PRO A 206 -7.81 -6.30 19.98
CA PRO A 206 -7.90 -5.69 21.30
C PRO A 206 -6.58 -5.02 21.70
N LYS A 207 -6.68 -3.85 22.32
CA LYS A 207 -5.51 -3.07 22.72
C LYS A 207 -4.62 -3.92 23.64
N GLY A 208 -3.33 -4.01 23.31
CA GLY A 208 -2.35 -4.78 24.07
C GLY A 208 -2.30 -6.29 23.77
N GLN A 209 -3.08 -6.78 22.80
CA GLN A 209 -3.11 -8.20 22.41
C GLN A 209 -2.66 -8.39 20.94
N PRO A 210 -1.38 -8.07 20.61
CA PRO A 210 -0.85 -8.36 19.29
C PRO A 210 -0.79 -9.88 19.07
N GLU A 211 -0.89 -10.32 17.81
CA GLU A 211 -0.57 -11.70 17.45
C GLU A 211 0.94 -11.92 17.62
N PRO A 212 1.38 -12.90 18.42
CA PRO A 212 2.79 -13.25 18.50
C PRO A 212 3.27 -13.86 17.18
N VAL A 213 4.44 -13.43 16.72
CA VAL A 213 5.10 -13.95 15.51
C VAL A 213 6.59 -14.13 15.81
N ARG A 214 7.25 -15.01 15.06
CA ARG A 214 8.68 -15.26 15.17
C ARG A 214 9.49 -14.01 14.83
N VAL A 215 10.62 -13.87 15.52
CA VAL A 215 11.60 -12.81 15.28
C VAL A 215 12.39 -13.05 13.99
N HIS A 216 12.58 -14.31 13.62
CA HIS A 216 13.37 -14.71 12.46
C HIS A 216 12.53 -15.49 11.44
N ASP A 217 12.75 -15.16 10.17
CA ASP A 217 12.07 -15.78 9.02
C ASP A 217 12.81 -17.02 8.50
N PHE A 218 13.16 -17.96 9.39
CA PHE A 218 13.77 -19.23 9.00
C PHE A 218 12.70 -20.24 8.59
N LYS A 219 12.91 -20.95 7.48
CA LYS A 219 12.00 -22.01 7.03
C LYS A 219 11.84 -23.04 8.14
N ILE A 220 10.60 -23.30 8.55
CA ILE A 220 10.24 -24.40 9.45
C ILE A 220 10.20 -25.67 8.58
N PRO A 221 11.10 -26.65 8.78
CA PRO A 221 11.21 -27.83 7.93
C PRO A 221 9.89 -28.57 7.76
N GLU A 222 9.11 -28.66 8.83
CA GLU A 222 7.84 -29.40 8.91
C GLU A 222 6.70 -28.69 8.16
N LEU A 223 6.73 -27.35 8.05
CA LEU A 223 5.68 -26.56 7.43
C LEU A 223 5.99 -26.18 5.98
N GLY A 224 7.26 -26.05 5.61
CA GLY A 224 7.65 -25.84 4.22
C GLY A 224 7.43 -24.42 3.68
N ARG A 225 7.08 -24.31 2.40
CA ARG A 225 6.80 -23.06 1.69
C ARG A 225 5.55 -23.26 0.84
N ALA A 226 4.77 -22.19 0.69
CA ALA A 226 3.65 -22.15 -0.22
C ALA A 226 4.03 -21.39 -1.50
N VAL A 227 3.70 -21.96 -2.66
CA VAL A 227 3.86 -21.35 -3.98
C VAL A 227 2.47 -21.11 -4.58
N PRO A 228 1.87 -19.92 -4.42
CA PRO A 228 0.56 -19.64 -4.98
C PRO A 228 0.70 -19.32 -6.48
N TYR A 229 0.22 -20.23 -7.34
CA TYR A 229 0.12 -19.98 -8.78
C TYR A 229 -1.31 -19.58 -9.14
N GLY A 230 -1.46 -18.42 -9.78
CA GLY A 230 -2.77 -17.85 -10.10
C GLY A 230 -3.16 -18.01 -11.56
N VAL A 231 -4.45 -18.21 -11.78
CA VAL A 231 -5.12 -18.12 -13.07
C VAL A 231 -6.29 -17.14 -12.94
N TYR A 232 -6.26 -16.03 -13.66
CA TYR A 232 -7.32 -15.03 -13.66
C TYR A 232 -8.07 -15.05 -15.00
N ASP A 233 -9.35 -15.41 -14.96
CA ASP A 233 -10.26 -15.31 -16.09
C ASP A 233 -10.66 -13.85 -16.32
N ILE A 234 -10.24 -13.31 -17.46
CA ILE A 234 -10.42 -11.90 -17.81
C ILE A 234 -11.89 -11.57 -18.05
N ALA A 235 -12.67 -12.50 -18.64
CA ALA A 235 -14.08 -12.28 -18.94
C ALA A 235 -14.95 -12.49 -17.70
N GLY A 236 -14.64 -13.53 -16.93
CA GLY A 236 -15.39 -13.92 -15.73
C GLY A 236 -15.13 -13.05 -14.52
N ASN A 237 -14.02 -12.30 -14.50
CA ASN A 237 -13.50 -11.66 -13.30
C ASN A 237 -13.42 -12.67 -12.13
N THR A 238 -12.97 -13.88 -12.42
CA THR A 238 -12.81 -14.97 -11.44
C THR A 238 -11.37 -15.43 -11.39
N GLY A 239 -10.88 -15.76 -10.19
CA GLY A 239 -9.55 -16.29 -9.97
C GLY A 239 -9.58 -17.75 -9.54
N TRP A 240 -8.62 -18.54 -10.03
CA TRP A 240 -8.20 -19.80 -9.43
C TRP A 240 -6.78 -19.64 -8.90
N VAL A 241 -6.49 -20.24 -7.74
CA VAL A 241 -5.13 -20.31 -7.21
C VAL A 241 -4.81 -21.74 -6.77
N SER A 242 -3.76 -22.31 -7.35
CA SER A 242 -3.14 -23.54 -6.86
C SER A 242 -2.05 -23.18 -5.85
N VAL A 243 -2.14 -23.68 -4.62
CA VAL A 243 -1.10 -23.50 -3.60
C VAL A 243 -0.18 -24.71 -3.63
N GLY A 244 0.91 -24.61 -4.39
CA GLY A 244 1.92 -25.66 -4.51
C GLY A 244 2.78 -25.76 -3.25
N ILE A 245 3.10 -26.99 -2.85
CA ILE A 245 3.95 -27.30 -1.69
C ILE A 245 5.36 -27.78 -2.08
N ASP A 246 5.60 -27.95 -3.39
CA ASP A 246 6.87 -28.41 -3.95
C ASP A 246 7.56 -27.30 -4.78
N HIS A 247 8.10 -27.60 -5.96
CA HIS A 247 8.84 -26.64 -6.78
C HIS A 247 7.91 -25.87 -7.74
N ASP A 248 8.24 -24.60 -7.95
CA ASP A 248 7.62 -23.76 -8.97
C ASP A 248 8.19 -24.10 -10.35
N THR A 249 7.66 -25.15 -10.97
CA THR A 249 8.08 -25.65 -12.29
C THR A 249 7.05 -25.30 -13.36
N ALA A 250 7.44 -25.44 -14.63
CA ALA A 250 6.50 -25.27 -15.73
C ALA A 250 5.36 -26.31 -15.70
N SER A 251 5.63 -27.54 -15.23
CA SER A 251 4.60 -28.57 -15.03
C SER A 251 3.59 -28.17 -13.95
N PHE A 252 4.04 -27.53 -12.87
CA PHE A 252 3.14 -26.97 -11.84
C PHE A 252 2.27 -25.85 -12.41
N ALA A 253 2.87 -24.91 -13.14
CA ALA A 253 2.16 -23.81 -13.79
C ALA A 253 1.06 -24.30 -14.74
N VAL A 254 1.36 -25.30 -15.58
CA VAL A 254 0.38 -25.88 -16.50
C VAL A 254 -0.68 -26.70 -15.76
N ASN A 255 -0.32 -27.41 -14.69
CA ASN A 255 -1.31 -28.09 -13.86
C ASN A 255 -2.29 -27.12 -13.18
N ALA A 256 -1.84 -25.93 -12.78
CA ALA A 256 -2.74 -24.91 -12.24
C ALA A 256 -3.76 -24.44 -13.29
N ILE A 257 -3.36 -24.31 -14.57
CA ILE A 257 -4.27 -24.02 -15.68
C ILE A 257 -5.25 -25.19 -15.89
N ARG A 258 -4.77 -26.43 -15.86
CA ARG A 258 -5.59 -27.64 -15.94
C ARG A 258 -6.67 -27.66 -14.84
N ARG A 259 -6.28 -27.42 -13.58
CA ARG A 259 -7.22 -27.38 -12.44
C ARG A 259 -8.24 -26.25 -12.55
N TRP A 260 -7.82 -25.07 -13.00
CA TRP A 260 -8.75 -23.98 -13.30
C TRP A 260 -9.78 -24.40 -14.35
N TRP A 261 -9.34 -25.03 -15.44
CA TRP A 261 -10.25 -25.49 -16.49
C TRP A 261 -11.27 -26.50 -15.95
N GLN A 262 -10.80 -27.54 -15.25
CA GLN A 262 -11.66 -28.60 -14.70
C GLN A 262 -12.69 -28.07 -13.69
N THR A 263 -12.31 -27.07 -12.87
CA THR A 263 -13.12 -26.60 -11.74
C THR A 263 -14.02 -25.41 -12.10
N MET A 264 -13.61 -24.59 -13.06
CA MET A 264 -14.24 -23.30 -13.36
C MET A 264 -14.41 -23.07 -14.86
N GLY A 265 -13.35 -23.26 -15.64
CA GLY A 265 -13.32 -22.93 -17.07
C GLY A 265 -14.34 -23.72 -17.89
N ARG A 266 -14.35 -25.05 -17.76
CA ARG A 266 -15.20 -25.95 -18.56
C ARG A 266 -16.69 -25.66 -18.41
N ALA A 267 -17.14 -25.39 -17.18
CA ALA A 267 -18.55 -25.07 -16.93
C ALA A 267 -18.95 -23.69 -17.48
N ARG A 268 -18.01 -22.74 -17.53
CA ARG A 268 -18.23 -21.39 -18.05
C ARG A 268 -18.15 -21.30 -19.57
N TYR A 269 -17.28 -22.09 -20.19
CA TYR A 269 -17.02 -22.10 -21.63
C TYR A 269 -17.28 -23.50 -22.23
N PRO A 270 -18.54 -23.96 -22.26
CA PRO A 270 -18.86 -25.30 -22.77
C PRO A 270 -18.56 -25.49 -24.26
N GLU A 271 -18.54 -24.40 -25.03
CA GLU A 271 -18.27 -24.39 -26.48
C GLU A 271 -16.88 -23.83 -26.80
N ALA A 272 -15.93 -23.89 -25.86
CA ALA A 272 -14.57 -23.43 -26.11
C ALA A 272 -13.92 -24.22 -27.26
N ARG A 273 -13.33 -23.48 -28.19
CA ARG A 273 -12.56 -23.96 -29.36
C ARG A 273 -11.14 -23.43 -29.36
N SER A 274 -10.79 -22.56 -28.42
CA SER A 274 -9.43 -22.12 -28.18
C SER A 274 -9.28 -21.57 -26.77
N LEU A 275 -8.04 -21.51 -26.27
CA LEU A 275 -7.70 -20.84 -25.02
C LEU A 275 -6.57 -19.85 -25.25
N LEU A 276 -6.80 -18.58 -24.89
CA LEU A 276 -5.76 -17.56 -24.89
C LEU A 276 -5.16 -17.40 -23.49
N ILE A 277 -3.84 -17.44 -23.39
CA ILE A 277 -3.08 -17.29 -22.15
C ILE A 277 -2.13 -16.09 -22.28
N THR A 278 -2.28 -15.11 -21.39
CA THR A 278 -1.29 -14.03 -21.22
C THR A 278 -0.42 -14.34 -20.02
N ALA A 279 0.90 -14.35 -20.19
CA ALA A 279 1.86 -14.69 -19.13
C ALA A 279 3.08 -13.79 -19.15
N ASP A 280 3.79 -13.66 -18.04
CA ASP A 280 5.09 -13.00 -18.02
C ASP A 280 6.18 -13.87 -18.68
N CYS A 281 7.36 -13.29 -18.91
CA CYS A 281 8.51 -13.99 -19.50
C CYS A 281 9.42 -14.67 -18.45
N GLY A 282 9.04 -14.68 -17.17
CA GLY A 282 9.90 -15.15 -16.07
C GLY A 282 9.56 -16.55 -15.56
N GLY A 283 10.51 -17.17 -14.85
CA GLY A 283 10.27 -18.38 -14.05
C GLY A 283 9.64 -19.55 -14.82
N SER A 284 8.63 -20.18 -14.21
CA SER A 284 7.85 -21.28 -14.79
C SER A 284 6.99 -20.86 -16.00
N ASN A 285 6.84 -19.54 -16.22
CA ASN A 285 6.14 -18.96 -17.36
C ASN A 285 7.03 -18.59 -18.53
N GLY A 286 8.35 -18.74 -18.43
CA GLY A 286 9.25 -18.17 -19.42
C GLY A 286 9.00 -18.67 -20.86
N ALA A 287 9.02 -17.73 -21.82
CA ALA A 287 8.80 -18.01 -23.24
C ALA A 287 9.84 -18.99 -23.83
N ARG A 288 11.04 -19.01 -23.26
CA ARG A 288 12.15 -19.90 -23.64
C ARG A 288 12.13 -21.26 -22.94
N VAL A 289 11.21 -21.47 -21.99
CA VAL A 289 11.17 -22.70 -21.19
C VAL A 289 10.54 -23.83 -22.02
N ARG A 290 11.38 -24.72 -22.53
CA ARG A 290 10.95 -25.89 -23.34
C ARG A 290 9.96 -26.78 -22.61
N LEU A 291 10.17 -27.01 -21.31
CA LEU A 291 9.25 -27.78 -20.47
C LEU A 291 7.83 -27.19 -20.49
N ARG A 292 7.69 -25.87 -20.47
CA ARG A 292 6.39 -25.21 -20.55
C ARG A 292 5.67 -25.55 -21.85
N LYS A 293 6.36 -25.48 -22.98
CA LYS A 293 5.81 -25.80 -24.30
C LYS A 293 5.38 -27.26 -24.38
N ARG A 294 6.18 -28.20 -23.85
CA ARG A 294 5.83 -29.62 -23.78
C ARG A 294 4.59 -29.87 -22.91
N GLU A 295 4.53 -29.28 -21.72
CA GLU A 295 3.39 -29.45 -20.82
C GLU A 295 2.11 -28.81 -21.38
N LEU A 296 2.24 -27.66 -22.05
CA LEU A 296 1.12 -27.03 -22.77
C LEU A 296 0.62 -27.88 -23.94
N GLN A 297 1.50 -28.61 -24.63
CA GLN A 297 1.08 -29.59 -25.63
C GLN A 297 0.23 -30.69 -25.01
N VAL A 298 0.70 -31.30 -23.92
CA VAL A 298 -0.08 -32.32 -23.20
C VAL A 298 -1.45 -31.75 -22.79
N LEU A 299 -1.48 -30.52 -22.28
CA LEU A 299 -2.75 -29.88 -21.95
C LEU A 299 -3.62 -29.62 -23.19
N ALA A 300 -3.07 -29.15 -24.30
CA ALA A 300 -3.82 -28.92 -25.54
C ALA A 300 -4.44 -30.23 -26.05
N ASP A 301 -3.69 -31.32 -25.98
CA ASP A 301 -4.15 -32.68 -26.34
C ASP A 301 -5.32 -33.12 -25.43
N GLU A 302 -5.21 -32.90 -24.11
CA GLU A 302 -6.28 -33.19 -23.15
C GLU A 302 -7.54 -32.33 -23.37
N LEU A 303 -7.37 -31.06 -23.74
CA LEU A 303 -8.48 -30.12 -23.95
C LEU A 303 -9.18 -30.32 -25.31
N GLY A 304 -8.45 -30.86 -26.30
CA GLY A 304 -8.95 -31.06 -27.66
C GLY A 304 -9.06 -29.78 -28.49
N PHE A 305 -8.44 -28.68 -28.06
CA PHE A 305 -8.44 -27.41 -28.80
C PHE A 305 -7.13 -26.63 -28.61
N PRO A 306 -6.78 -25.72 -29.54
CA PRO A 306 -5.52 -24.99 -29.49
C PRO A 306 -5.41 -24.02 -28.30
N ILE A 307 -4.19 -23.91 -27.78
CA ILE A 307 -3.80 -22.95 -26.75
C ILE A 307 -2.85 -21.91 -27.37
N THR A 308 -3.27 -20.65 -27.37
CA THR A 308 -2.43 -19.52 -27.76
C THR A 308 -1.80 -18.90 -26.52
N VAL A 309 -0.49 -18.69 -26.53
CA VAL A 309 0.23 -17.99 -25.45
C VAL A 309 0.83 -16.71 -25.99
N CYS A 310 0.55 -15.60 -25.31
CA CYS A 310 1.17 -14.30 -25.58
C CYS A 310 1.94 -13.83 -24.35
N HIS A 311 3.25 -13.69 -24.48
CA HIS A 311 4.10 -13.27 -23.36
C HIS A 311 4.20 -11.75 -23.27
N LEU A 312 4.11 -11.21 -22.04
CA LEU A 312 4.41 -9.81 -21.78
C LEU A 312 5.92 -9.54 -21.97
N PRO A 313 6.33 -8.34 -22.43
CA PRO A 313 7.74 -8.00 -22.59
C PRO A 313 8.54 -8.18 -21.29
N PRO A 314 9.84 -8.52 -21.34
CA PRO A 314 10.67 -8.64 -20.15
C PRO A 314 10.63 -7.39 -19.26
N GLY A 315 10.57 -7.59 -17.94
CA GLY A 315 10.51 -6.50 -16.96
C GLY A 315 9.15 -5.82 -16.83
N THR A 316 8.11 -6.30 -17.52
CA THR A 316 6.77 -5.71 -17.52
C THR A 316 5.74 -6.48 -16.70
N SER A 317 6.16 -7.39 -15.82
CA SER A 317 5.25 -8.25 -15.03
C SER A 317 4.19 -7.46 -14.26
N LYS A 318 4.50 -6.23 -13.82
CA LYS A 318 3.52 -5.33 -13.19
C LYS A 318 2.27 -5.08 -14.05
N TRP A 319 2.38 -5.13 -15.37
CA TRP A 319 1.27 -4.87 -16.29
C TRP A 319 0.42 -6.12 -16.56
N ASN A 320 0.82 -7.28 -16.04
CA ASN A 320 0.03 -8.50 -16.15
C ASN A 320 -1.29 -8.31 -15.38
N LYS A 321 -2.44 -8.63 -16.00
CA LYS A 321 -3.76 -8.34 -15.42
C LYS A 321 -3.95 -9.00 -14.06
N ILE A 322 -3.46 -10.23 -13.90
CA ILE A 322 -3.54 -11.00 -12.65
C ILE A 322 -2.90 -10.28 -11.46
N GLU A 323 -1.82 -9.52 -11.67
CA GLU A 323 -1.15 -8.80 -10.59
C GLU A 323 -2.07 -7.77 -9.94
N HIS A 324 -2.78 -7.00 -10.76
CA HIS A 324 -3.69 -5.97 -10.30
C HIS A 324 -5.09 -6.50 -9.96
N ARG A 325 -5.57 -7.53 -10.66
CA ARG A 325 -6.94 -8.03 -10.56
C ARG A 325 -7.13 -9.18 -9.58
N LEU A 326 -6.07 -9.90 -9.23
CA LEU A 326 -6.13 -11.04 -8.32
C LEU A 326 -5.13 -10.87 -7.17
N PHE A 327 -3.84 -10.77 -7.48
CA PHE A 327 -2.79 -10.81 -6.46
C PHE A 327 -2.75 -9.59 -5.54
N SER A 328 -3.09 -8.41 -6.05
CA SER A 328 -3.21 -7.20 -5.23
C SER A 328 -4.27 -7.35 -4.14
N PHE A 329 -5.41 -8.00 -4.45
CA PHE A 329 -6.50 -8.22 -3.51
C PHE A 329 -6.18 -9.33 -2.52
N ILE A 330 -5.52 -10.41 -2.96
CA ILE A 330 -5.01 -11.46 -2.06
C ILE A 330 -4.03 -10.85 -1.05
N THR A 331 -3.09 -10.01 -1.50
CA THR A 331 -2.16 -9.30 -0.61
C THR A 331 -2.89 -8.40 0.37
N GLN A 332 -3.96 -7.72 -0.04
CA GLN A 332 -4.77 -6.91 0.85
C GLN A 332 -5.52 -7.75 1.89
N ASN A 333 -6.02 -8.93 1.51
CA ASN A 333 -6.90 -9.74 2.35
C ASN A 333 -6.15 -10.41 3.53
N TRP A 334 -4.91 -10.85 3.32
CA TRP A 334 -4.12 -11.49 4.37
C TRP A 334 -3.08 -10.58 5.04
N ARG A 335 -3.11 -9.27 4.77
CA ARG A 335 -2.15 -8.32 5.32
C ARG A 335 -2.14 -8.38 6.85
N GLY A 336 -0.96 -8.42 7.46
CA GLY A 336 -0.82 -8.49 8.92
C GLY A 336 -1.27 -9.81 9.57
N LYS A 337 -1.73 -10.80 8.80
CA LYS A 337 -2.04 -12.15 9.30
C LYS A 337 -0.85 -13.08 9.11
N PRO A 338 -0.44 -13.85 10.14
CA PRO A 338 0.52 -14.92 9.96
C PRO A 338 -0.08 -16.05 9.13
N LEU A 339 0.73 -16.63 8.25
CA LEU A 339 0.31 -17.72 7.36
C LEU A 339 0.65 -19.07 8.00
N VAL A 340 0.01 -19.36 9.13
CA VAL A 340 0.39 -20.46 10.05
C VAL A 340 0.25 -21.86 9.47
N SER A 341 -0.57 -22.04 8.43
CA SER A 341 -0.77 -23.33 7.76
C SER A 341 -1.18 -23.15 6.30
N TYR A 342 -1.05 -24.20 5.49
CA TYR A 342 -1.58 -24.23 4.13
C TYR A 342 -3.10 -23.99 4.09
N GLN A 343 -3.84 -24.51 5.07
CA GLN A 343 -5.28 -24.29 5.19
C GLN A 343 -5.59 -22.81 5.41
N THR A 344 -4.83 -22.13 6.28
CA THR A 344 -4.98 -20.68 6.50
C THR A 344 -4.71 -19.90 5.22
N ILE A 345 -3.68 -20.27 4.46
CA ILE A 345 -3.36 -19.65 3.17
C ILE A 345 -4.52 -19.82 2.19
N VAL A 346 -5.03 -21.05 2.03
CA VAL A 346 -6.16 -21.34 1.14
C VAL A 346 -7.41 -20.57 1.55
N GLN A 347 -7.76 -20.57 2.84
CA GLN A 347 -8.92 -19.84 3.35
C GLN A 347 -8.81 -18.33 3.09
N LEU A 348 -7.64 -17.75 3.33
CA LEU A 348 -7.43 -16.32 3.09
C LEU A 348 -7.44 -15.98 1.60
N ILE A 349 -6.93 -16.84 0.73
CA ILE A 349 -7.01 -16.62 -0.72
C ILE A 349 -8.47 -16.75 -1.17
N ALA A 350 -9.16 -17.82 -0.79
CA ALA A 350 -10.56 -18.08 -1.18
C ALA A 350 -11.54 -17.02 -0.65
N ALA A 351 -11.24 -16.41 0.51
CA ALA A 351 -12.03 -15.31 1.05
C ALA A 351 -11.84 -13.97 0.30
N THR A 352 -10.92 -13.91 -0.68
CA THR A 352 -10.66 -12.68 -1.43
C THR A 352 -11.85 -12.36 -2.34
N THR A 353 -12.55 -11.29 -2.03
CA THR A 353 -13.67 -10.77 -2.83
C THR A 353 -13.54 -9.26 -3.01
N THR A 354 -14.14 -8.73 -4.09
CA THR A 354 -14.18 -7.28 -4.35
C THR A 354 -15.61 -6.81 -4.57
N ARG A 355 -15.84 -5.50 -4.40
CA ARG A 355 -17.14 -4.88 -4.72
C ARG A 355 -17.54 -5.06 -6.20
N THR A 356 -16.56 -5.28 -7.08
CA THR A 356 -16.78 -5.54 -8.50
C THR A 356 -17.01 -7.02 -8.81
N GLY A 357 -17.20 -7.86 -7.79
CA GLY A 357 -17.59 -9.25 -7.96
C GLY A 357 -16.44 -10.23 -8.22
N LEU A 358 -15.19 -9.90 -7.86
CA LEU A 358 -14.10 -10.88 -7.93
C LEU A 358 -14.44 -12.07 -7.03
N ASN A 359 -14.42 -13.28 -7.59
CA ASN A 359 -14.55 -14.53 -6.85
C ASN A 359 -13.28 -15.35 -7.06
N VAL A 360 -12.68 -15.81 -5.96
CA VAL A 360 -11.44 -16.59 -5.99
C VAL A 360 -11.70 -17.98 -5.40
N LYS A 361 -11.42 -19.02 -6.18
CA LYS A 361 -11.29 -20.40 -5.67
C LYS A 361 -9.83 -20.73 -5.49
N CYS A 362 -9.54 -21.54 -4.47
CA CYS A 362 -8.19 -21.89 -4.11
C CYS A 362 -8.14 -23.30 -3.55
N GLU A 363 -7.09 -24.05 -3.89
CA GLU A 363 -6.84 -25.39 -3.35
C GLU A 363 -5.34 -25.64 -3.19
N VAL A 364 -4.97 -26.54 -2.28
CA VAL A 364 -3.61 -27.05 -2.18
C VAL A 364 -3.32 -28.00 -3.35
N ASP A 365 -2.15 -27.85 -3.95
CA ASP A 365 -1.60 -28.81 -4.90
C ASP A 365 -0.47 -29.60 -4.25
N ALA A 366 -0.78 -30.85 -3.89
CA ALA A 366 0.14 -31.78 -3.25
C ALA A 366 0.90 -32.67 -4.24
N ALA A 367 0.73 -32.44 -5.56
CA ALA A 367 1.49 -33.17 -6.57
C ALA A 367 2.99 -32.85 -6.50
N SER A 368 3.80 -33.80 -6.97
CA SER A 368 5.26 -33.67 -7.03
C SER A 368 5.69 -33.08 -8.36
N TYR A 369 6.60 -32.10 -8.32
CA TYR A 369 7.06 -31.34 -9.48
C TYR A 369 8.59 -31.28 -9.49
N PRO A 370 9.28 -32.35 -9.93
CA PRO A 370 10.73 -32.40 -9.88
C PRO A 370 11.36 -31.27 -10.71
N ALA A 371 12.33 -30.59 -10.11
CA ALA A 371 13.09 -29.53 -10.76
C ALA A 371 14.14 -30.12 -11.73
N GLY A 372 14.52 -29.32 -12.74
CA GLY A 372 15.64 -29.67 -13.64
C GLY A 372 15.31 -30.67 -14.74
N ILE A 373 14.03 -30.94 -15.02
CA ILE A 373 13.62 -31.72 -16.20
C ILE A 373 14.12 -31.04 -17.47
N LYS A 374 14.93 -31.76 -18.24
CA LYS A 374 15.41 -31.33 -19.55
C LYS A 374 14.47 -31.86 -20.62
N VAL A 375 14.24 -31.05 -21.65
CA VAL A 375 13.47 -31.40 -22.84
C VAL A 375 14.43 -31.39 -24.02
N SER A 376 14.57 -32.52 -24.71
CA SER A 376 15.48 -32.70 -25.83
C SER A 376 15.01 -31.89 -27.05
N ASP A 377 15.87 -31.77 -28.07
CA ASP A 377 15.46 -31.20 -29.35
C ASP A 377 14.44 -32.10 -30.05
N ASP A 378 14.57 -33.42 -29.94
CA ASP A 378 13.62 -34.39 -30.48
C ASP A 378 12.22 -34.21 -29.85
N ASP A 379 12.14 -34.09 -28.52
CA ASP A 379 10.88 -33.82 -27.83
C ASP A 379 10.23 -32.52 -28.32
N MET A 380 11.03 -31.47 -28.50
CA MET A 380 10.57 -30.18 -29.01
C MET A 380 10.07 -30.26 -30.45
N ALA A 381 10.72 -31.05 -31.30
CA ALA A 381 10.33 -31.25 -32.69
C ALA A 381 8.99 -31.99 -32.81
N THR A 382 8.62 -32.80 -31.81
CA THR A 382 7.30 -33.47 -31.81
C THR A 382 6.13 -32.52 -31.53
N LEU A 383 6.37 -31.31 -31.01
CA LEU A 383 5.28 -30.42 -30.60
C LEU A 383 4.57 -29.81 -31.82
N ASN A 384 3.25 -29.77 -31.78
CA ASN A 384 2.42 -29.09 -32.77
C ASN A 384 2.33 -27.59 -32.44
N LEU A 385 3.49 -26.93 -32.46
CA LEU A 385 3.67 -25.54 -32.08
C LEU A 385 3.91 -24.68 -33.31
N THR A 386 3.09 -23.63 -33.46
CA THR A 386 3.24 -22.62 -34.51
C THR A 386 3.57 -21.26 -33.87
N PRO A 387 4.80 -20.75 -34.05
CA PRO A 387 5.14 -19.37 -33.67
C PRO A 387 4.30 -18.38 -34.50
N HIS A 388 3.89 -17.28 -33.89
CA HIS A 388 3.21 -16.19 -34.62
C HIS A 388 4.22 -15.40 -35.46
N GLU A 389 3.73 -14.73 -36.51
CA GLU A 389 4.56 -13.85 -37.33
C GLU A 389 5.13 -12.67 -36.52
N PHE A 390 4.32 -12.12 -35.62
CA PHE A 390 4.72 -11.05 -34.71
C PHE A 390 5.28 -11.61 -33.41
N HIS A 391 6.59 -11.41 -33.18
CA HIS A 391 7.31 -11.93 -32.01
C HIS A 391 7.03 -13.40 -31.72
N GLY A 392 7.27 -14.30 -32.68
CA GLY A 392 7.05 -15.75 -32.52
C GLY A 392 7.80 -16.40 -31.34
N GLU A 393 8.84 -15.74 -30.83
CA GLU A 393 9.54 -16.10 -29.60
C GLU A 393 8.72 -15.85 -28.33
N TRP A 394 7.72 -14.97 -28.38
CA TRP A 394 6.80 -14.58 -27.30
C TRP A 394 5.35 -14.98 -27.55
N ASN A 395 4.96 -15.14 -28.82
CA ASN A 395 3.60 -15.40 -29.22
C ASN A 395 3.57 -16.70 -30.04
N TYR A 396 2.85 -17.70 -29.56
CA TYR A 396 2.77 -18.99 -30.24
C TYR A 396 1.45 -19.69 -29.93
N THR A 397 1.02 -20.53 -30.87
CA THR A 397 -0.13 -21.42 -30.71
C THR A 397 0.35 -22.85 -30.64
N ILE A 398 -0.14 -23.61 -29.67
CA ILE A 398 0.04 -25.06 -29.61
C ILE A 398 -1.32 -25.68 -29.91
N ALA A 399 -1.41 -26.38 -31.05
CA ALA A 399 -2.60 -27.13 -31.42
C ALA A 399 -2.54 -28.54 -30.83
N PRO A 400 -3.68 -29.18 -30.55
CA PRO A 400 -3.70 -30.57 -30.15
C PRO A 400 -3.07 -31.44 -31.25
N LYS A 401 -2.36 -32.49 -30.84
CA LYS A 401 -2.02 -33.60 -31.73
C LYS A 401 -3.28 -34.42 -31.91
N LEU A 402 -3.74 -34.54 -33.14
CA LEU A 402 -4.80 -35.49 -33.46
C LEU A 402 -4.23 -36.88 -33.18
N THR A 403 -4.69 -37.52 -32.11
CA THR A 403 -4.56 -38.98 -31.97
C THR A 403 -5.43 -39.60 -33.03
N GLU A 404 -4.80 -40.22 -34.03
CA GLU A 404 -5.44 -41.17 -34.95
C GLU A 404 -6.02 -42.37 -34.20
#